data_AF-A0A0E9LS14-F1
#
_entry.id   AF-A0A0E9LS14-F1
#
_cell.length_a   1.000
_cell.length_b   1.000
_cell.length_c   1.000
_cell.angle_alpha   90.00
_cell.angle_beta   90.00
_cell.angle_gamma   90.00
#
_symmetry.space_group_name_H-M   'P 1'
#
loop_
_entity.id
_entity.type
_entity.pdbx_description
1 polymer ?
#
loop_
_entity_poly.entity_id
_entity_poly.type
_entity_poly.pdbx_seq_one_letter_code
_entity_poly.pdbx_strand_id
1 'polypeptide(L)' 'MGENDKHLNFRASFLLTPSPRDKEKQVFSITTAVHFNNGMGEMYFLPVKPFHGLIIRSTLKKCNKSMQV' A
#
# COMPACT_ATOMS: atom_id res chain seq x y z
N MET A 1 -0.38 -4.60 -7.98
CA MET A 1 -0.68 -5.92 -7.35
C MET A 1 -1.98 -5.83 -6.59
N GLY A 2 -2.67 -6.95 -6.35
CA GLY A 2 -3.94 -6.92 -5.64
C GLY A 2 -4.51 -8.29 -5.36
N GLU A 3 -5.46 -8.32 -4.44
CA GLU A 3 -6.16 -9.51 -3.98
C GLU A 3 -7.66 -9.23 -4.01
N ASN A 4 -8.45 -10.25 -4.36
CA ASN A 4 -9.90 -10.16 -4.34
C ASN A 4 -10.40 -11.03 -3.19
N ASP A 5 -11.10 -10.42 -2.24
CA ASP A 5 -11.76 -11.10 -1.15
C ASP A 5 -13.28 -10.96 -1.29
N LYS A 6 -14.03 -11.86 -0.64
CA LYS A 6 -15.49 -11.83 -0.62
C LYS A 6 -16.06 -10.49 -0.15
N HIS A 7 -15.40 -9.84 0.81
CA HIS A 7 -15.87 -8.62 1.46
C HIS A 7 -15.32 -7.34 0.83
N LEU A 8 -14.09 -7.39 0.31
CA LEU A 8 -13.42 -6.25 -0.32
C LEU A 8 -12.40 -6.68 -1.36
N ASN A 9 -12.14 -5.81 -2.33
CA ASN A 9 -11.00 -5.97 -3.23
C ASN A 9 -9.89 -5.03 -2.79
N PHE A 10 -8.68 -5.58 -2.65
CA PHE A 10 -7.48 -4.83 -2.32
C PHE A 10 -6.62 -4.61 -3.57
N ARG A 11 -6.13 -3.38 -3.75
CA ARG A 11 -5.18 -3.01 -4.79
C ARG A 11 -4.07 -2.19 -4.19
N ALA A 12 -2.84 -2.48 -4.58
CA ALA A 12 -1.67 -1.69 -4.27
C ALA A 12 -0.86 -1.43 -5.54
N SER A 13 -0.48 -0.17 -5.75
CA SER A 13 0.47 0.23 -6.77
C SER A 13 1.65 0.95 -6.14
N PHE A 14 2.79 0.81 -6.78
CA PHE A 14 4.05 1.40 -6.41
C PHE A 14 4.48 2.30 -7.57
N LEU A 15 4.89 3.53 -7.25
CA LEU A 15 5.36 4.48 -8.24
C LEU A 15 6.68 5.07 -7.75
N LEU A 16 7.71 4.91 -8.58
CA LEU A 16 9.03 5.50 -8.41
C LEU A 16 9.13 6.71 -9.32
N THR A 17 9.36 7.88 -8.75
CA THR A 17 9.63 9.11 -9.51
C THR A 17 10.96 9.72 -9.09
N PRO A 18 11.68 10.42 -9.99
CA PRO A 18 12.84 11.20 -9.59
C PRO A 18 12.45 12.25 -8.55
N SER A 19 13.30 12.48 -7.55
CA SER A 19 13.06 13.56 -6.59
C SER A 19 13.22 14.91 -7.28
N PRO A 20 12.24 15.82 -7.16
CA PRO A 20 12.32 17.15 -7.77
C PRO A 20 13.42 18.04 -7.15
N ARG A 21 13.95 17.65 -5.98
CA ARG A 21 15.02 18.38 -5.28
C ARG A 21 16.40 17.78 -5.44
N ASP A 22 16.49 16.51 -5.84
CA ASP A 22 17.74 15.76 -5.85
C ASP A 22 17.66 14.63 -6.88
N LYS A 23 18.46 14.72 -7.95
CA LYS A 23 18.43 13.75 -9.06
C LYS A 23 19.00 12.39 -8.69
N GLU A 24 19.74 12.29 -7.59
CA GLU A 24 20.27 11.03 -7.08
C GLU A 24 19.27 10.31 -6.16
N LYS A 25 18.16 10.98 -5.79
CA LYS A 25 17.11 10.41 -4.95
C LYS A 25 15.86 10.08 -5.76
N GLN A 26 15.19 9.02 -5.35
CA GLN A 26 13.89 8.62 -5.88
C GLN A 26 12.81 8.84 -4.81
N VAL A 27 11.66 9.36 -5.24
CA VAL A 27 10.43 9.42 -4.45
C VAL A 27 9.68 8.13 -4.70
N PHE A 28 9.46 7.38 -3.63
CA PHE A 28 8.68 6.16 -3.66
C PHE A 28 7.27 6.42 -3.14
N SER A 29 6.27 6.35 -4.02
CA SER A 29 4.87 6.53 -3.68
C SER A 29 4.16 5.17 -3.67
N ILE A 30 3.37 4.93 -2.63
CA ILE A 30 2.44 3.80 -2.59
C ILE A 30 1.03 4.32 -2.61
N THR A 31 0.23 3.79 -3.52
CA THR A 31 -1.21 3.97 -3.51
C THR A 31 -1.86 2.64 -3.20
N THR A 32 -2.67 2.61 -2.13
CA THR A 32 -3.53 1.46 -1.84
C THR A 32 -4.98 1.85 -2.00
N ALA A 33 -5.72 1.10 -2.81
CA ALA A 33 -7.15 1.26 -2.99
C ALA A 33 -7.88 0.03 -2.44
N VAL A 34 -8.96 0.28 -1.70
CA VAL A 34 -9.85 -0.75 -1.16
C VAL A 34 -11.23 -0.49 -1.71
N HIS A 35 -11.82 -1.50 -2.34
CA HIS A 35 -13.18 -1.46 -2.85
C HIS A 35 -14.04 -2.40 -2.00
N PHE A 36 -15.08 -1.89 -1.32
CA PHE A 36 -15.99 -2.73 -0.53
C PHE A 36 -17.09 -3.31 -1.43
N ASN A 37 -17.24 -4.64 -1.43
CA ASN A 37 -18.22 -5.31 -2.29
C ASN A 37 -19.64 -5.27 -1.70
N ASN A 38 -19.76 -5.04 -0.38
CA ASN A 38 -21.02 -5.00 0.37
C ASN A 38 -20.83 -4.23 1.69
N GLY A 39 -21.92 -3.88 2.38
CA GLY A 39 -21.89 -3.15 3.66
C GLY A 39 -21.20 -3.91 4.81
N MET A 40 -21.10 -5.24 4.74
CA MET A 40 -20.29 -6.02 5.70
C MET A 40 -18.79 -5.82 5.47
N GLY A 41 -18.37 -5.48 4.25
CA GLY A 41 -16.99 -5.16 3.92
C GLY A 41 -16.47 -3.92 4.63
N GLU A 42 -17.32 -2.94 4.90
CA GLU A 42 -16.93 -1.75 5.67
C GLU A 42 -16.67 -2.11 7.14
N MET A 43 -17.58 -2.88 7.77
CA MET A 43 -17.38 -3.39 9.15
C MET A 43 -16.13 -4.27 9.27
N TYR A 44 -15.88 -5.10 8.26
CA TYR A 44 -14.68 -5.94 8.19
C TYR A 44 -13.37 -5.11 8.14
N PHE A 45 -13.43 -3.92 7.54
CA PHE A 45 -12.27 -3.06 7.40
C PHE A 45 -12.05 -2.10 8.57
N LEU A 46 -13.06 -1.82 9.40
CA LEU A 46 -12.92 -0.99 10.60
C LEU A 46 -11.71 -1.34 11.49
N PRO A 47 -11.47 -2.62 11.86
CA PRO A 47 -10.29 -2.97 12.65
C PRO A 47 -8.99 -2.84 11.87
N VAL A 48 -8.99 -3.02 10.54
CA VAL A 48 -7.78 -2.98 9.70
C VAL A 48 -7.36 -1.54 9.38
N LYS A 49 -8.31 -0.61 9.22
CA LYS A 49 -8.09 0.79 8.85
C LYS A 49 -6.99 1.50 9.65
N PRO A 50 -6.93 1.44 11.00
CA PRO A 50 -5.87 2.12 11.76
C PRO A 50 -4.48 1.50 11.53
N PHE A 51 -4.40 0.19 11.26
CA PHE A 51 -3.14 -0.52 11.05
C PHE A 51 -2.70 -0.55 9.59
N HIS A 52 -3.61 -0.27 8.65
CA HIS A 52 -3.34 -0.33 7.22
C HIS A 52 -2.12 0.51 6.81
N GLY A 53 -2.00 1.74 7.35
CA GLY A 53 -0.83 2.59 7.12
C GLY A 53 0.48 2.01 7.68
N LEU A 54 0.44 1.33 8.83
CA LEU A 54 1.61 0.70 9.44
C LEU A 54 2.06 -0.54 8.66
N ILE A 55 1.12 -1.34 8.17
CA ILE A 55 1.38 -2.51 7.32
C ILE A 55 2.13 -2.06 6.06
N ILE A 56 1.62 -1.04 5.37
CA ILE A 56 2.25 -0.50 4.16
C ILE A 56 3.65 0.07 4.42
N ARG A 57 3.83 0.84 5.51
CA ARG A 57 5.16 1.34 5.92
C ARG A 57 6.14 0.22 6.25
N SER A 58 5.67 -0.87 6.85
CA SER A 58 6.52 -2.02 7.19
C SER A 58 6.91 -2.81 5.94
N THR A 59 5.99 -3.00 5.01
CA THR A 59 6.26 -3.59 3.69
C THR A 59 7.29 -2.77 2.92
N LEU A 60 7.19 -1.44 2.92
CA LEU A 60 8.18 -0.53 2.35
C LEU A 60 9.59 -0.74 2.91
N LYS A 61 9.72 -0.76 4.25
CA LYS A 61 11.01 -0.96 4.91
C LYS A 61 11.63 -2.30 4.52
N LYS A 62 10.81 -3.35 4.34
CA LYS A 62 11.26 -4.66 3.88
C LYS A 62 11.75 -4.61 2.42
N CYS A 63 11.01 -3.95 1.52
CA CYS A 63 11.43 -3.79 0.13
C CYS A 63 12.72 -2.98 -0.02
N ASN A 64 12.91 -1.90 0.74
CA ASN A 64 14.17 -1.14 0.73
C ASN A 64 15.36 -2.02 1.16
N LYS A 65 15.15 -2.90 2.15
CA LYS A 65 16.17 -3.86 2.59
C LYS A 65 16.48 -4.93 1.53
N SER A 66 15.51 -5.32 0.71
CA SER A 66 15.71 -6.30 -0.37
C SER A 66 16.21 -5.70 -1.69
N MET A 67 16.23 -4.37 -1.83
CA MET A 67 16.81 -3.66 -2.98
C MET A 67 18.27 -3.26 -2.75
N GLN A 68 18.84 -3.52 -1.56
CA GLN A 68 20.27 -3.38 -1.26
C GLN A 68 21.05 -4.68 -1.54
N VAL A 69 20.82 -5.31 -2.69
CA VAL A 69 21.58 -6.48 -3.17
C VAL A 69 22.52 -6.05 -4.27
#